data_AF-A0A0N9HZ58-F1
#
_entry.id   AF-A0A0N9HZ58-F1
#
_cell.length_a   1.000
_cell.length_b   1.000
_cell.length_c   1.000
_cell.angle_alpha   90.00
_cell.angle_beta   90.00
_cell.angle_gamma   90.00
#
_symmetry.space_group_name_H-M   'P 1'
#
loop_
_entity.id
_entity.type
_entity.pdbx_description
1 polymer ?
#
loop_
_entity_poly.entity_id
_entity_poly.type
_entity_poly.pdbx_seq_one_letter_code
_entity_poly.pdbx_strand_id
1 'polypeptide(L)'
;MYLRLLVLVLLLTGCTAQQDKPAPATTTTTTTTDSAEPRPKRREARVAGGLALSYVQAETAAQMLCRPIMPDYQLNEAFGVKRLSYHPVAKLTIIPHCEVVDYDYGKTFEMTLEFPDPKLAARTETVKGDRVVVTTPIAQFLPTSARVQRPVLSATARPGQKEFMLRYLEHLVVQLSKQTDELPPIGPDGSFPFTETPLTPETIIDLPKPVQALQLCTLVRKEFGFEPVKVLDRAACTVREPDGGSLTITLQTHTIDMRPYTSRVGGRPAMVDPGGMWHVRLRDDVPLDLVMPPGHVNVMERLVKALTQK
;
A
#
# COMPACT_ATOMS: atom_id res chain seq x y z
N MET A 1 -70.47 -11.62 66.12
CA MET A 1 -70.90 -10.48 66.97
C MET A 1 -70.02 -9.27 66.64
N TYR A 2 -70.67 -8.17 66.25
CA TYR A 2 -70.17 -6.80 65.93
C TYR A 2 -69.09 -6.68 64.82
N LEU A 3 -69.34 -6.21 63.58
CA LEU A 3 -70.15 -5.11 63.00
C LEU A 3 -69.51 -3.71 63.13
N ARG A 4 -69.34 -3.06 61.96
CA ARG A 4 -69.16 -1.61 61.65
C ARG A 4 -67.71 -1.10 61.61
N LEU A 5 -67.24 -0.24 60.70
CA LEU A 5 -67.80 0.62 59.62
C LEU A 5 -66.57 1.00 58.72
N LEU A 6 -66.52 0.80 57.39
CA LEU A 6 -67.07 1.63 56.30
C LEU A 6 -66.59 3.10 56.31
N VAL A 7 -65.59 3.46 55.47
CA VAL A 7 -65.63 4.67 54.65
C VAL A 7 -65.06 4.38 53.26
N LEU A 8 -65.94 4.61 52.31
CA LEU A 8 -65.83 4.50 50.86
C LEU A 8 -65.61 5.93 50.34
N VAL A 9 -64.65 6.17 49.44
CA VAL A 9 -64.69 7.32 48.54
C VAL A 9 -64.30 6.86 47.13
N LEU A 10 -65.32 6.69 46.31
CA LEU A 10 -65.29 6.72 44.85
C LEU A 10 -64.86 8.13 44.36
N LEU A 11 -64.29 8.20 43.16
CA LEU A 11 -64.91 8.77 41.93
C LEU A 11 -63.84 8.76 40.81
N LEU A 12 -64.05 7.96 39.75
CA LEU A 12 -64.37 8.39 38.36
C LEU A 12 -63.17 9.05 37.63
N THR A 13 -62.80 8.81 36.38
CA THR A 13 -63.37 8.17 35.18
C THR A 13 -62.32 8.32 34.08
N GLY A 14 -62.31 7.46 33.06
CA GLY A 14 -61.74 7.84 31.77
C GLY A 14 -61.11 6.72 30.96
N CYS A 15 -61.94 5.84 30.40
CA CYS A 15 -61.56 5.01 29.26
C CYS A 15 -61.41 5.89 28.01
N THR A 16 -60.29 5.78 27.30
CA THR A 16 -60.24 6.07 25.87
C THR A 16 -59.59 4.89 25.16
N ALA A 17 -60.41 4.24 24.33
CA ALA A 17 -59.99 3.26 23.36
C ALA A 17 -59.07 3.91 22.31
N GLN A 18 -57.98 3.24 21.93
CA GLN A 18 -57.28 3.57 20.70
C GLN A 18 -56.85 2.29 19.98
N GLN A 19 -57.29 2.23 18.72
CA GLN A 19 -57.26 1.10 17.79
C GLN A 19 -55.88 0.47 17.62
N ASP A 20 -55.87 -0.88 17.62
CA ASP A 20 -54.82 -1.70 17.04
C ASP A 20 -54.61 -1.32 15.57
N LYS A 21 -53.49 -0.66 15.30
CA LYS A 21 -52.94 -0.47 13.96
C LYS A 21 -52.14 -1.73 13.64
N PRO A 22 -52.41 -2.46 12.55
CA PRO A 22 -51.59 -3.59 12.15
C PRO A 22 -50.16 -3.10 11.94
N ALA A 23 -49.22 -3.70 12.65
CA ALA A 23 -47.80 -3.51 12.38
C ALA A 23 -47.56 -3.86 10.90
N PRO A 24 -46.87 -3.00 10.12
CA PRO A 24 -46.55 -3.33 8.75
C PRO A 24 -45.69 -4.60 8.76
N ALA A 25 -46.11 -5.59 7.97
CA ALA A 25 -45.29 -6.75 7.69
C ALA A 25 -43.93 -6.26 7.20
N THR A 26 -42.89 -6.53 7.99
CA THR A 26 -41.51 -6.29 7.58
C THR A 26 -41.22 -7.26 6.45
N THR A 27 -41.51 -6.83 5.23
CA THR A 27 -40.95 -7.40 4.01
C THR A 27 -39.45 -7.39 4.21
N THR A 28 -38.88 -8.56 4.49
CA THR A 28 -37.44 -8.75 4.48
C THR A 28 -37.06 -8.71 3.00
N THR A 29 -36.92 -7.50 2.48
CA THR A 29 -36.24 -7.27 1.22
C THR A 29 -34.81 -7.71 1.48
N THR A 30 -34.48 -8.92 1.03
CA THR A 30 -33.10 -9.36 0.87
C THR A 30 -32.51 -8.42 -0.17
N THR A 31 -32.08 -7.24 0.26
CA THR A 31 -31.18 -6.41 -0.51
C THR A 31 -29.90 -7.21 -0.52
N THR A 32 -29.71 -7.97 -1.60
CA THR A 32 -28.40 -8.40 -2.08
C THR A 32 -27.62 -7.11 -2.26
N THR A 33 -27.04 -6.65 -1.16
CA THR A 33 -26.03 -5.62 -1.19
C THR A 33 -24.88 -6.39 -1.79
N ASP A 34 -24.72 -6.26 -3.12
CA ASP A 34 -23.46 -6.52 -3.77
C ASP A 34 -22.42 -5.89 -2.87
N SER A 35 -21.73 -6.75 -2.13
CA SER A 35 -20.70 -6.37 -1.18
C SER A 35 -19.54 -5.93 -2.06
N ALA A 36 -19.67 -4.73 -2.62
CA ALA A 36 -18.59 -4.03 -3.27
C ALA A 36 -17.56 -3.83 -2.17
N GLU A 37 -16.54 -4.70 -2.16
CA GLU A 37 -15.37 -4.55 -1.31
C GLU A 37 -14.99 -3.06 -1.33
N PRO A 38 -14.84 -2.43 -0.15
CA PRO A 38 -14.49 -1.02 -0.11
C PRO A 38 -13.19 -0.82 -0.90
N ARG A 39 -13.29 -0.11 -2.02
CA ARG A 39 -12.13 0.17 -2.87
C ARG A 39 -11.06 0.84 -2.00
N PRO A 40 -9.80 0.37 -2.03
CA PRO A 40 -8.69 1.02 -1.33
C PRO A 40 -8.71 2.52 -1.60
N LYS A 41 -8.84 3.32 -0.54
CA LYS A 41 -8.77 4.78 -0.64
C LYS A 41 -7.36 5.15 -1.09
N ARG A 42 -7.26 6.06 -2.06
CA ARG A 42 -6.00 6.69 -2.45
C ARG A 42 -5.39 7.37 -1.23
N ARG A 43 -4.13 7.08 -0.93
CA ARG A 43 -3.38 7.74 0.16
C ARG A 43 -2.38 8.72 -0.43
N GLU A 44 -1.88 9.63 0.40
CA GLU A 44 -0.86 10.59 -0.01
C GLU A 44 0.54 9.93 -0.02
N ALA A 45 0.83 9.12 -1.03
CA ALA A 45 2.15 8.51 -1.19
C ALA A 45 3.19 9.56 -1.60
N ARG A 46 4.31 9.67 -0.87
CA ARG A 46 5.45 10.52 -1.23
C ARG A 46 5.96 10.16 -2.63
N VAL A 47 6.33 11.16 -3.43
CA VAL A 47 6.92 10.92 -4.76
C VAL A 47 8.40 10.61 -4.59
N ALA A 48 8.79 9.36 -4.89
CA ALA A 48 10.17 8.97 -5.08
C ALA A 48 10.62 9.14 -6.55
N GLY A 49 11.86 9.51 -6.75
CA GLY A 49 12.47 9.72 -8.05
C GLY A 49 13.95 9.40 -8.02
N GLY A 50 14.54 9.28 -9.21
CA GLY A 50 15.93 8.85 -9.36
C GLY A 50 16.11 7.46 -8.77
N LEU A 51 17.21 7.24 -8.04
CA LEU A 51 17.56 5.92 -7.52
C LEU A 51 16.55 5.37 -6.50
N ALA A 52 15.87 6.25 -5.76
CA ALA A 52 14.87 5.86 -4.77
C ALA A 52 13.68 5.11 -5.39
N LEU A 53 13.36 5.42 -6.65
CA LEU A 53 12.28 4.75 -7.38
C LEU A 53 12.55 3.25 -7.54
N SER A 54 13.81 2.82 -7.62
CA SER A 54 14.20 1.40 -7.68
C SER A 54 13.89 0.60 -6.41
N TYR A 55 13.54 1.29 -5.32
CA TYR A 55 13.39 0.71 -4.00
C TYR A 55 12.00 0.91 -3.39
N VAL A 56 11.06 1.54 -4.09
CA VAL A 56 9.68 1.66 -3.58
C VAL A 56 8.90 0.35 -3.78
N GLN A 57 7.81 0.18 -3.04
CA GLN A 57 6.86 -0.91 -3.28
C GLN A 57 6.07 -0.66 -4.57
N ALA A 58 5.60 -1.72 -5.23
CA ALA A 58 4.84 -1.60 -6.47
C ALA A 58 3.54 -0.80 -6.29
N GLU A 59 2.88 -0.96 -5.13
CA GLU A 59 1.69 -0.19 -4.77
C GLU A 59 1.99 1.29 -4.60
N THR A 60 3.10 1.62 -3.94
CA THR A 60 3.59 3.00 -3.79
C THR A 60 3.91 3.60 -5.16
N ALA A 61 4.63 2.87 -6.01
CA ALA A 61 4.94 3.30 -7.37
C ALA A 61 3.69 3.62 -8.20
N ALA A 62 2.67 2.75 -8.16
CA ALA A 62 1.42 2.96 -8.87
C ALA A 62 0.64 4.16 -8.33
N GLN A 63 0.62 4.36 -7.00
CA GLN A 63 0.01 5.54 -6.41
C GLN A 63 0.75 6.82 -6.81
N MET A 64 2.08 6.79 -6.87
CA MET A 64 2.90 7.91 -7.36
C MET A 64 2.55 8.27 -8.80
N LEU A 65 2.49 7.28 -9.71
CA LEU A 65 2.06 7.48 -11.11
C LEU A 65 0.67 8.14 -11.23
N CYS A 66 -0.18 7.90 -10.23
CA CYS A 66 -1.53 8.43 -10.16
C CYS A 66 -1.69 9.70 -9.34
N ARG A 67 -0.57 10.29 -8.92
CA ARG A 67 -0.56 11.67 -8.46
C ARG A 67 -0.39 12.62 -9.64
N PRO A 68 -0.91 13.87 -9.54
CA PRO A 68 -0.28 14.96 -10.26
C PRO A 68 1.17 14.98 -9.78
N ILE A 69 2.05 14.30 -10.54
CA ILE A 69 3.46 14.23 -10.21
C ILE A 69 3.99 15.62 -10.47
N MET A 70 4.08 16.43 -9.41
CA MET A 70 5.05 17.51 -9.16
C MET A 70 4.40 18.71 -8.44
N PRO A 71 5.20 19.50 -7.68
CA PRO A 71 4.83 20.82 -7.18
C PRO A 71 4.53 21.83 -8.30
N ASP A 72 5.03 21.59 -9.52
CA ASP A 72 4.53 22.25 -10.72
C ASP A 72 3.24 21.53 -11.16
N TYR A 73 2.10 22.10 -10.80
CA TYR A 73 0.75 21.74 -11.30
C TYR A 73 0.64 21.61 -12.84
N GLN A 74 1.70 21.96 -13.57
CA GLN A 74 1.73 22.15 -15.00
C GLN A 74 1.74 20.86 -15.83
N LEU A 75 2.14 19.67 -15.35
CA LEU A 75 2.20 18.51 -16.27
C LEU A 75 0.80 18.08 -16.71
N ASN A 76 -0.10 17.82 -15.76
CA ASN A 76 -1.47 17.44 -16.10
C ASN A 76 -2.20 18.57 -16.81
N GLU A 77 -1.98 19.82 -16.39
CA GLU A 77 -2.56 21.00 -17.04
C GLU A 77 -2.05 21.20 -18.47
N ALA A 78 -0.74 21.09 -18.72
CA ALA A 78 -0.12 21.24 -20.04
C ALA A 78 -0.58 20.17 -21.04
N PHE A 79 -0.98 19.00 -20.54
CA PHE A 79 -1.51 17.91 -21.34
C PHE A 79 -3.04 17.80 -21.32
N GLY A 80 -3.75 18.73 -20.65
CA GLY A 80 -5.21 18.70 -20.54
C GLY A 80 -5.76 17.49 -19.77
N VAL A 81 -4.93 16.82 -18.97
CA VAL A 81 -5.32 15.64 -18.17
C VAL A 81 -6.24 16.10 -17.04
N LYS A 82 -7.54 15.82 -17.19
CA LYS A 82 -8.55 16.20 -16.19
C LYS A 82 -8.67 15.20 -15.06
N ARG A 83 -8.30 13.92 -15.28
CA ARG A 83 -8.47 12.88 -14.27
C ARG A 83 -7.36 11.83 -14.34
N LEU A 84 -6.81 11.51 -13.17
CA LEU A 84 -6.01 10.32 -12.91
C LEU A 84 -6.81 9.37 -12.02
N SER A 85 -6.95 8.11 -12.42
CA SER A 85 -7.66 7.09 -11.64
C SER A 85 -6.70 5.98 -11.24
N TYR A 86 -6.48 5.84 -9.93
CA TYR A 86 -5.72 4.73 -9.37
C TYR A 86 -6.62 3.49 -9.32
N HIS A 87 -6.14 2.40 -9.91
CA HIS A 87 -6.81 1.11 -9.86
C HIS A 87 -5.98 0.15 -9.02
N PRO A 88 -6.43 -0.14 -7.78
CA PRO A 88 -5.76 -1.15 -6.96
C PRO A 88 -5.91 -2.52 -7.60
N VAL A 89 -5.01 -3.42 -7.23
CA VAL A 89 -5.02 -4.81 -7.70
C VAL A 89 -6.36 -5.48 -7.38
N ALA A 90 -7.14 -5.77 -8.41
CA ALA A 90 -8.32 -6.61 -8.30
C ALA A 90 -7.90 -8.06 -8.57
N LYS A 91 -7.57 -8.79 -7.50
CA LYS A 91 -7.17 -10.23 -7.50
C LYS A 91 -5.73 -10.50 -7.98
N LEU A 92 -5.27 -11.71 -7.62
CA LEU A 92 -3.91 -12.31 -7.59
C LEU A 92 -2.88 -12.01 -8.71
N THR A 93 -3.20 -11.21 -9.73
CA THR A 93 -2.37 -11.06 -10.95
C THR A 93 -2.27 -9.65 -11.53
N ILE A 94 -2.96 -8.64 -10.99
CA ILE A 94 -2.93 -7.30 -11.58
C ILE A 94 -1.85 -6.45 -10.90
N ILE A 95 -0.88 -5.94 -11.66
CA ILE A 95 0.04 -4.91 -11.16
C ILE A 95 -0.78 -3.63 -10.97
N PRO A 96 -0.72 -2.95 -9.82
CA PRO A 96 -1.49 -1.73 -9.63
C PRO A 96 -1.06 -0.71 -10.70
N HIS A 97 -2.03 -0.03 -11.29
CA HIS A 97 -1.81 0.85 -12.44
C HIS A 97 -2.54 2.17 -12.28
N CYS A 98 -2.12 3.12 -13.10
CA CYS A 98 -2.70 4.44 -13.18
C CYS A 98 -3.36 4.67 -14.54
N GLU A 99 -4.64 5.01 -14.55
CA GLU A 99 -5.34 5.41 -15.77
C GLU A 99 -5.30 6.94 -15.92
N VAL A 100 -4.86 7.40 -17.08
CA VAL A 100 -4.85 8.81 -17.50
C VAL A 100 -6.03 9.05 -18.42
N VAL A 101 -6.90 10.00 -18.06
CA VAL A 101 -8.10 10.33 -18.84
C VAL A 101 -8.12 11.82 -19.18
N ASP A 102 -8.24 12.08 -20.48
CA ASP A 102 -8.52 13.38 -21.09
C ASP A 102 -9.88 13.27 -21.81
N TYR A 103 -10.92 13.83 -21.18
CA TYR A 103 -12.31 13.75 -21.65
C TYR A 103 -12.59 14.65 -22.85
N ASP A 104 -11.86 15.76 -23.00
CA ASP A 104 -12.13 16.75 -24.05
C ASP A 104 -11.72 16.20 -25.42
N TYR A 105 -10.74 15.30 -25.43
CA TYR A 105 -10.22 14.66 -26.64
C TYR A 105 -10.43 13.14 -26.67
N GLY A 106 -11.14 12.57 -25.69
CA GLY A 106 -11.41 11.13 -25.59
C GLY A 106 -10.15 10.26 -25.51
N LYS A 107 -9.08 10.78 -24.90
CA LYS A 107 -7.78 10.10 -24.80
C LYS A 107 -7.67 9.39 -23.45
N THR A 108 -7.35 8.11 -23.49
CA THR A 108 -7.25 7.25 -22.31
C THR A 108 -6.06 6.32 -22.44
N PHE A 109 -5.18 6.27 -21.45
CA PHE A 109 -4.13 5.25 -21.42
C PHE A 109 -3.81 4.82 -20.01
N GLU A 110 -3.34 3.58 -19.88
CA GLU A 110 -2.99 2.95 -18.61
C GLU A 110 -1.46 3.00 -18.44
N MET A 111 -0.97 3.25 -17.24
CA MET A 111 0.45 3.29 -16.90
C MET A 111 0.76 2.39 -15.71
N THR A 112 1.87 1.69 -15.78
CA THR A 112 2.36 0.81 -14.74
C THR A 112 3.86 1.02 -14.58
N LEU A 113 4.35 1.00 -13.34
CA LEU A 113 5.77 0.90 -13.08
C LEU A 113 6.15 -0.55 -12.84
N GLU A 114 7.01 -1.07 -13.72
CA GLU A 114 7.50 -2.43 -13.67
C GLU A 114 8.96 -2.44 -13.23
N PHE A 115 9.38 -3.53 -12.61
CA PHE A 115 10.75 -3.73 -12.13
C PHE A 115 11.37 -4.99 -12.77
N PRO A 116 11.47 -5.03 -14.12
CA PRO A 116 11.97 -6.21 -14.82
C PRO A 116 13.48 -6.43 -14.59
N ASP A 117 13.93 -7.65 -14.90
CA ASP A 117 15.35 -8.01 -15.00
C ASP A 117 16.06 -7.07 -16.02
N PRO A 118 17.33 -6.66 -15.81
CA PRO A 118 17.91 -5.38 -16.25
C PRO A 118 18.22 -5.27 -17.75
N LYS A 119 17.66 -6.13 -18.60
CA LYS A 119 17.99 -6.26 -20.03
C LYS A 119 17.33 -5.20 -20.92
N LEU A 120 16.39 -4.40 -20.40
CA LEU A 120 15.76 -3.34 -21.19
C LEU A 120 16.64 -2.09 -21.24
N ALA A 121 17.44 -1.99 -22.30
CA ALA A 121 18.38 -0.88 -22.52
C ALA A 121 17.77 0.31 -23.26
N ALA A 122 16.67 0.11 -24.00
CA ALA A 122 16.02 1.13 -24.82
C ALA A 122 14.50 1.05 -24.70
N ARG A 123 13.83 2.15 -25.06
CA ARG A 123 12.37 2.18 -25.21
C ARG A 123 11.95 1.10 -26.21
N THR A 124 10.99 0.28 -25.84
CA THR A 124 10.38 -0.70 -26.75
C THR A 124 8.93 -0.34 -27.00
N GLU A 125 8.45 -0.71 -28.19
CA GLU A 125 7.06 -0.59 -28.58
C GLU A 125 6.57 -1.96 -29.05
N THR A 126 5.38 -2.37 -28.63
CA THR A 126 4.77 -3.61 -29.07
C THR A 126 3.29 -3.41 -29.29
N VAL A 127 2.79 -3.87 -30.43
CA VAL A 127 1.35 -3.90 -30.70
C VAL A 127 0.79 -5.22 -30.17
N LYS A 128 -0.18 -5.16 -29.26
CA LYS A 128 -0.89 -6.31 -28.70
C LYS A 128 -2.38 -6.18 -29.00
N GLY A 129 -2.83 -6.84 -30.06
CA GLY A 129 -4.21 -6.72 -30.54
C GLY A 129 -4.52 -5.30 -31.01
N ASP A 130 -5.53 -4.66 -30.41
CA ASP A 130 -5.96 -3.29 -30.68
C ASP A 130 -5.28 -2.24 -29.79
N ARG A 131 -4.20 -2.63 -29.08
CA ARG A 131 -3.46 -1.77 -28.14
C ARG A 131 -1.99 -1.66 -28.53
N VAL A 132 -1.43 -0.48 -28.28
CA VAL A 132 0.00 -0.21 -28.34
C VAL A 132 0.52 -0.16 -26.92
N VAL A 133 1.54 -0.97 -26.64
CA VAL A 133 2.28 -0.97 -25.38
C VAL A 133 3.63 -0.31 -25.63
N VAL A 134 3.91 0.75 -24.88
CA VAL A 134 5.21 1.41 -24.87
C VAL A 134 5.86 1.20 -23.52
N THR A 135 7.09 0.74 -23.54
CA THR A 135 7.87 0.43 -22.35
C THR A 135 9.12 1.29 -22.38
N THR A 136 9.23 2.23 -21.44
CA THR A 136 10.32 3.21 -21.39
C THR A 136 11.18 3.01 -20.13
N PRO A 137 12.46 2.63 -20.28
CA PRO A 137 13.37 2.57 -19.15
C PRO A 137 13.55 3.93 -18.49
N ILE A 138 13.40 3.99 -17.17
CA ILE A 138 13.80 5.18 -16.37
C ILE A 138 15.30 5.08 -16.02
N ALA A 139 15.82 3.85 -16.04
CA ALA A 139 17.15 3.47 -15.59
C ALA A 139 18.34 4.05 -16.37
N GLN A 140 18.13 4.69 -17.52
CA GLN A 140 19.21 5.39 -18.24
C GLN A 140 19.83 6.54 -17.42
N PHE A 141 19.16 6.96 -16.34
CA PHE A 141 19.60 7.99 -15.41
C PHE A 141 20.09 7.46 -14.06
N LEU A 142 20.17 6.13 -13.89
CA LEU A 142 20.52 5.51 -12.62
C LEU A 142 21.93 4.92 -12.65
N PRO A 143 22.67 4.95 -11.53
CA PRO A 143 24.00 4.34 -11.46
C PRO A 143 23.96 2.85 -11.84
N THR A 144 24.93 2.42 -12.64
CA THR A 144 25.08 1.04 -13.11
C THR A 144 25.61 0.14 -11.99
N SER A 145 24.76 -0.25 -11.04
CA SER A 145 25.04 -1.36 -10.15
C SER A 145 24.20 -2.58 -10.53
N ALA A 146 24.75 -3.78 -10.38
CA ALA A 146 24.14 -5.03 -10.85
C ALA A 146 22.88 -5.44 -10.05
N ARG A 147 22.62 -4.82 -8.89
CA ARG A 147 21.50 -5.17 -8.00
C ARG A 147 20.34 -4.18 -8.00
N VAL A 148 20.51 -3.02 -8.62
CA VAL A 148 19.43 -2.03 -8.69
C VAL A 148 18.33 -2.58 -9.61
N GLN A 149 17.14 -2.80 -9.04
CA GLN A 149 15.94 -3.04 -9.84
C GLN A 149 15.73 -1.82 -10.72
N ARG A 150 15.73 -2.02 -12.04
CA ARG A 150 15.66 -0.91 -13.00
C ARG A 150 14.20 -0.63 -13.30
N PRO A 151 13.62 0.47 -12.78
CA PRO A 151 12.22 0.76 -13.02
C PRO A 151 12.01 1.09 -14.49
N VAL A 152 10.93 0.54 -15.01
CA VAL A 152 10.48 0.72 -16.38
C VAL A 152 9.04 1.18 -16.35
N LEU A 153 8.78 2.29 -17.05
CA LEU A 153 7.44 2.81 -17.21
C LEU A 153 6.78 2.13 -18.41
N SER A 154 5.78 1.31 -18.14
CA SER A 154 4.96 0.63 -19.14
C SER A 154 3.66 1.40 -19.31
N ALA A 155 3.26 1.68 -20.55
CA ALA A 155 2.02 2.37 -20.84
C ALA A 155 1.28 1.72 -22.00
N THR A 156 -0.04 1.66 -21.90
CA THR A 156 -0.91 0.97 -22.86
C THR A 156 -2.03 1.90 -23.31
N ALA A 157 -2.16 2.08 -24.63
CA ALA A 157 -3.19 2.93 -25.24
C ALA A 157 -3.74 2.32 -26.53
N ARG A 158 -4.84 2.88 -27.06
CA ARG A 158 -5.27 2.57 -28.44
C ARG A 158 -4.30 3.19 -29.46
N PRO A 159 -4.14 2.63 -30.67
CA PRO A 159 -3.23 3.14 -31.70
C PRO A 159 -3.37 4.65 -31.98
N GLY A 160 -4.60 5.16 -32.08
CA GLY A 160 -4.86 6.59 -32.32
C GLY A 160 -4.48 7.53 -31.17
N GLN A 161 -4.12 6.99 -30.00
CA GLN A 161 -3.70 7.76 -28.81
C GLN A 161 -2.18 7.67 -28.56
N LYS A 162 -1.44 6.91 -29.38
CA LYS A 162 -0.02 6.63 -29.20
C LYS A 162 0.84 7.90 -29.07
N GLU A 163 0.63 8.88 -29.93
CA GLU A 163 1.44 10.12 -29.95
C GLU A 163 1.23 10.97 -28.69
N PHE A 164 0.00 11.00 -28.18
CA PHE A 164 -0.29 11.66 -26.91
C PHE A 164 0.38 10.94 -25.74
N MET A 165 0.24 9.61 -25.69
CA MET A 165 0.89 8.78 -24.69
C MET A 165 2.41 8.99 -24.72
N LEU A 166 3.07 8.91 -25.88
CA LEU A 166 4.52 9.09 -26.00
C LEU A 166 5.00 10.43 -25.45
N ARG A 167 4.34 11.54 -25.83
CA ARG A 167 4.71 12.87 -25.33
C ARG A 167 4.53 12.99 -23.82
N TYR A 168 3.45 12.43 -23.27
CA TYR A 168 3.22 12.41 -21.84
C TYR A 168 4.31 11.60 -21.11
N LEU A 169 4.64 10.41 -21.61
CA LEU A 169 5.68 9.55 -21.02
C LEU A 169 7.06 10.22 -21.04
N GLU A 170 7.39 10.96 -22.09
CA GLU A 170 8.68 11.68 -22.18
C GLU A 170 8.85 12.69 -21.04
N HIS A 171 7.81 13.46 -20.75
CA HIS A 171 7.84 14.43 -19.66
C HIS A 171 7.84 13.73 -18.30
N LEU A 172 7.02 12.69 -18.15
CA LEU A 172 6.93 11.93 -16.92
C LEU A 172 8.26 11.22 -16.58
N VAL A 173 8.95 10.64 -17.56
CA VAL A 173 10.25 9.99 -17.35
C VAL A 173 11.31 10.98 -16.88
N VAL A 174 11.35 12.19 -17.43
CA VAL A 174 12.25 13.25 -16.97
C VAL A 174 11.96 13.65 -15.52
N GLN A 175 10.69 13.66 -15.13
CA GLN A 175 10.30 13.95 -13.76
C GLN A 175 10.68 12.81 -12.80
N LEU A 176 10.39 11.56 -13.17
CA LEU A 176 10.71 10.38 -12.37
C LEU A 176 12.21 10.11 -12.24
N SER A 177 13.04 10.62 -13.15
CA SER A 177 14.50 10.46 -13.08
C SER A 177 15.17 11.44 -12.13
N LYS A 178 14.50 12.52 -11.70
CA LYS A 178 15.05 13.47 -10.73
C LYS A 178 15.20 12.83 -9.36
N GLN A 179 16.36 12.98 -8.74
CA GLN A 179 16.59 12.49 -7.38
C GLN A 179 15.73 13.28 -6.38
N THR A 180 14.85 12.58 -5.64
CA THR A 180 13.97 13.21 -4.63
C THR A 180 14.30 12.79 -3.20
N ASP A 181 14.96 11.64 -3.03
CA ASP A 181 15.26 11.06 -1.72
C ASP A 181 16.73 10.67 -1.65
N GLU A 182 17.40 11.02 -0.55
CA GLU A 182 18.74 10.51 -0.28
C GLU A 182 18.65 9.07 0.20
N LEU A 183 19.40 8.19 -0.47
CA LEU A 183 19.57 6.80 -0.04
C LEU A 183 20.92 6.65 0.66
N PRO A 184 21.03 5.74 1.64
CA PRO A 184 22.33 5.38 2.18
C PRO A 184 23.22 4.79 1.06
N PRO A 185 24.56 4.85 1.18
CA PRO A 185 25.45 4.19 0.23
C PRO A 185 25.27 2.67 0.30
N ILE A 186 24.73 2.08 -0.77
CA ILE A 186 24.44 0.63 -0.86
C ILE A 186 25.64 -0.10 -1.46
N GLY A 187 26.17 -1.06 -0.71
CA GLY A 187 27.24 -1.94 -1.12
C GLY A 187 26.82 -3.00 -2.16
N PRO A 188 27.78 -3.73 -2.75
CA PRO A 188 27.51 -4.70 -3.81
C PRO A 188 26.66 -5.90 -3.36
N ASP A 189 26.65 -6.21 -2.05
CA ASP A 189 25.81 -7.26 -1.47
C ASP A 189 24.42 -6.76 -1.03
N GLY A 190 24.08 -5.50 -1.35
CA GLY A 190 22.84 -4.84 -0.93
C GLY A 190 22.87 -4.34 0.52
N SER A 191 23.99 -4.49 1.23
CA SER A 191 24.14 -3.98 2.60
C SER A 191 24.55 -2.52 2.64
N PHE A 192 24.23 -1.85 3.74
CA PHE A 192 24.65 -0.48 4.01
C PHE A 192 24.77 -0.27 5.53
N PRO A 193 25.56 0.73 5.98
CA PRO A 193 25.76 0.97 7.39
C PRO A 193 24.46 1.38 8.08
N PHE A 194 24.29 0.92 9.32
CA PHE A 194 23.18 1.37 10.15
C PHE A 194 23.40 2.83 10.55
N THR A 195 22.40 3.65 10.26
CA THR A 195 22.27 5.01 10.77
C THR A 195 20.91 5.14 11.44
N GLU A 196 20.89 5.67 12.66
CA GLU A 196 19.64 5.84 13.38
C GLU A 196 18.69 6.74 12.60
N THR A 197 17.51 6.22 12.27
CA THR A 197 16.53 6.86 11.40
C THR A 197 15.19 6.90 12.11
N PRO A 198 14.63 8.10 12.39
CA PRO A 198 13.36 8.22 13.10
C PRO A 198 12.25 7.46 12.39
N LEU A 199 11.44 6.72 13.17
CA LEU A 199 10.29 5.99 12.66
C LEU A 199 9.18 6.96 12.25
N THR A 200 8.58 6.74 11.09
CA THR A 200 7.40 7.46 10.63
C THR A 200 6.31 6.44 10.27
N PRO A 201 5.55 5.92 11.26
CA PRO A 201 4.66 4.77 11.07
C PRO A 201 3.64 4.96 9.95
N GLU A 202 3.08 6.16 9.83
CA GLU A 202 2.05 6.48 8.84
C GLU A 202 2.55 6.39 7.38
N THR A 203 3.85 6.68 7.17
CA THR A 203 4.45 6.82 5.85
C THR A 203 5.49 5.76 5.53
N ILE A 204 5.82 4.86 6.47
CA ILE A 204 6.89 3.85 6.30
C ILE A 204 6.74 3.08 4.99
N ILE A 205 5.50 2.77 4.60
CA ILE A 205 5.18 2.03 3.38
C ILE A 205 5.46 2.79 2.08
N ASP A 206 5.47 4.12 2.15
CA ASP A 206 5.73 5.00 1.01
C ASP A 206 7.22 5.39 0.94
N LEU A 207 8.03 5.00 1.92
CA LEU A 207 9.48 5.21 1.91
C LEU A 207 10.18 4.16 1.03
N PRO A 208 11.37 4.46 0.47
CA PRO A 208 12.23 3.46 -0.14
C PRO A 208 12.62 2.34 0.84
N LYS A 209 12.67 1.10 0.37
CA LYS A 209 13.04 -0.10 1.18
C LYS A 209 14.31 0.07 2.04
N PRO A 210 15.41 0.70 1.58
CA PRO A 210 16.56 0.99 2.44
C PRO A 210 16.21 1.84 3.67
N VAL A 211 15.38 2.86 3.50
CA VAL A 211 14.93 3.73 4.61
C VAL A 211 14.00 2.96 5.55
N GLN A 212 13.10 2.13 4.99
CA GLN A 212 12.26 1.22 5.79
C GLN A 212 13.10 0.30 6.68
N ALA A 213 14.18 -0.27 6.13
CA ALA A 213 15.10 -1.12 6.89
C ALA A 213 15.77 -0.38 8.05
N LEU A 214 16.22 0.87 7.83
CA LEU A 214 16.83 1.71 8.88
C LEU A 214 15.84 2.06 9.98
N GLN A 215 14.60 2.42 9.61
CA GLN A 215 13.53 2.69 10.58
C GLN A 215 13.20 1.44 11.40
N LEU A 216 13.15 0.28 10.76
CA LEU A 216 12.92 -1.00 11.43
C LEU A 216 14.04 -1.33 12.42
N CYS A 217 15.31 -1.20 12.01
CA CYS A 217 16.45 -1.38 12.94
C CYS A 217 16.44 -0.38 14.09
N THR A 218 16.09 0.87 13.81
CA THR A 218 16.00 1.92 14.84
C THR A 218 14.92 1.59 15.85
N LEU A 219 13.74 1.15 15.39
CA LEU A 219 12.65 0.73 16.25
C LEU A 219 13.06 -0.45 17.14
N VAL A 220 13.68 -1.48 16.55
CA VAL A 220 14.07 -2.69 17.28
C VAL A 220 15.14 -2.37 18.33
N ARG A 221 16.12 -1.54 17.99
CA ARG A 221 17.15 -1.06 18.94
C ARG A 221 16.52 -0.30 20.10
N LYS A 222 15.55 0.58 19.84
CA LYS A 222 14.89 1.40 20.88
C LYS A 222 13.97 0.59 21.79
N GLU A 223 13.17 -0.31 21.22
CA GLU A 223 12.16 -1.05 21.95
C GLU A 223 12.72 -2.22 22.77
N PHE A 224 13.82 -2.82 22.29
CA PHE A 224 14.35 -4.07 22.85
C PHE A 224 15.83 -4.01 23.24
N GLY A 225 16.55 -2.94 22.88
CA GLY A 225 17.99 -2.85 23.11
C GLY A 225 18.82 -3.77 22.22
N PHE A 226 18.25 -4.36 21.17
CA PHE A 226 18.97 -5.25 20.26
C PHE A 226 19.93 -4.45 19.38
N GLU A 227 21.11 -5.01 19.10
CA GLU A 227 22.17 -4.33 18.35
C GLU A 227 21.98 -4.55 16.84
N PRO A 228 21.84 -3.52 15.99
CA PRO A 228 21.82 -3.69 14.54
C PRO A 228 23.14 -4.27 14.02
N VAL A 229 23.07 -5.42 13.34
CA VAL A 229 24.25 -6.12 12.78
C VAL A 229 24.35 -5.89 11.28
N LYS A 230 23.21 -5.95 10.58
CA LYS A 230 23.17 -5.84 9.13
C LYS A 230 21.87 -5.18 8.69
N VAL A 231 21.96 -4.25 7.74
CA VAL A 231 20.80 -3.64 7.09
C VAL A 231 20.90 -3.89 5.59
N LEU A 232 19.77 -4.24 4.95
CA LEU A 232 19.72 -4.62 3.53
C LEU A 232 18.69 -3.78 2.76
N ASP A 233 18.98 -3.56 1.49
CA ASP A 233 18.21 -2.75 0.53
C ASP A 233 16.81 -3.29 0.19
N ARG A 234 16.50 -4.50 0.66
CA ARG A 234 15.21 -5.18 0.57
C ARG A 234 14.34 -5.03 1.83
N ALA A 235 14.45 -3.92 2.54
CA ALA A 235 13.70 -3.62 3.77
C ALA A 235 13.94 -4.67 4.88
N ALA A 236 15.15 -5.20 4.99
CA ALA A 236 15.51 -6.21 5.98
C ALA A 236 16.53 -5.67 6.99
N CYS A 237 16.27 -5.95 8.26
CA CYS A 237 17.11 -5.63 9.39
C CYS A 237 17.50 -6.91 10.12
N THR A 238 18.80 -7.17 10.27
CA THR A 238 19.32 -8.21 11.15
C THR A 238 19.91 -7.56 12.39
N VAL A 239 19.48 -8.04 13.55
CA VAL A 239 19.91 -7.56 14.86
C VAL A 239 20.48 -8.70 15.69
N ARG A 240 21.32 -8.35 16.67
CA ARG A 240 21.83 -9.25 17.70
C ARG A 240 21.03 -9.07 18.98
N GLU A 241 20.53 -10.17 19.49
CA GLU A 241 19.81 -10.26 20.75
C GLU A 241 20.78 -10.26 21.94
N PRO A 242 20.34 -9.92 23.17
CA PRO A 242 21.21 -9.87 24.35
C PRO A 242 21.85 -11.20 24.72
N ASP A 243 21.26 -12.32 24.31
CA ASP A 243 21.79 -13.68 24.48
C ASP A 243 22.83 -14.06 23.40
N GLY A 244 23.12 -13.15 22.46
CA GLY A 244 24.02 -13.38 21.33
C GLY A 244 23.33 -13.96 20.09
N GLY A 245 22.04 -14.31 20.18
CA GLY A 245 21.21 -14.75 19.06
C GLY A 245 21.12 -13.70 17.95
N SER A 246 20.80 -14.14 16.74
CA SER A 246 20.58 -13.23 15.60
C SER A 246 19.16 -13.35 15.10
N LEU A 247 18.49 -12.22 14.97
CA LEU A 247 17.11 -12.12 14.52
C LEU A 247 17.06 -11.27 13.24
N THR A 248 16.45 -11.80 12.18
CA THR A 248 16.20 -11.05 10.95
C THR A 248 14.72 -10.71 10.82
N ILE A 249 14.44 -9.43 10.58
CA ILE A 249 13.12 -8.83 10.53
C ILE A 249 13.03 -8.12 9.18
N THR A 250 11.98 -8.39 8.41
CA THR A 250 11.83 -7.86 7.05
C THR A 250 10.46 -7.24 6.86
N LEU A 251 10.36 -6.18 6.07
CA LEU A 251 9.09 -5.73 5.50
C LEU A 251 8.98 -6.24 4.07
N GLN A 252 7.93 -6.98 3.78
CA GLN A 252 7.76 -7.62 2.47
C GLN A 252 6.34 -7.42 1.95
N THR A 253 6.24 -7.14 0.65
CA THR A 253 4.94 -7.20 -0.04
C THR A 253 4.54 -8.66 -0.23
N HIS A 254 3.34 -9.01 0.21
CA HIS A 254 2.78 -10.35 0.06
C HIS A 254 1.46 -10.30 -0.75
N THR A 255 0.73 -11.41 -0.78
CA THR A 255 -0.59 -11.52 -1.41
C THR A 255 -1.64 -10.63 -0.76
N ILE A 256 -2.51 -10.04 -1.57
CA ILE A 256 -3.70 -9.32 -1.09
C ILE A 256 -4.76 -10.29 -0.56
N ASP A 257 -4.71 -11.55 -0.99
CA ASP A 257 -5.63 -12.58 -0.52
C ASP A 257 -5.46 -12.78 0.99
N MET A 258 -6.50 -12.44 1.76
CA MET A 258 -6.49 -12.55 3.21
C MET A 258 -6.87 -13.95 3.70
N ARG A 259 -7.33 -14.85 2.84
CA ARG A 259 -7.73 -16.23 3.22
C ARG A 259 -6.63 -17.01 3.96
N PRO A 260 -5.34 -16.89 3.61
CA PRO A 260 -4.27 -17.57 4.35
C PRO A 260 -4.02 -17.02 5.76
N TYR A 261 -4.47 -15.79 6.07
CA TYR A 261 -4.25 -15.11 7.35
C TYR A 261 -5.28 -15.56 8.40
N THR A 262 -5.07 -16.78 8.90
CA THR A 262 -5.95 -17.46 9.84
C THR A 262 -5.68 -17.11 11.31
N SER A 263 -4.58 -16.42 11.61
CA SER A 263 -4.14 -16.05 12.96
C SER A 263 -4.12 -14.55 13.17
N ARG A 264 -3.79 -14.11 14.40
CA ARG A 264 -3.56 -12.70 14.72
C ARG A 264 -2.32 -12.52 15.59
N VAL A 265 -1.58 -11.44 15.34
CA VAL A 265 -0.44 -11.01 16.16
C VAL A 265 -0.58 -9.50 16.37
N GLY A 266 -0.54 -9.04 17.62
CA GLY A 266 -0.77 -7.62 17.93
C GLY A 266 -2.13 -7.09 17.44
N GLY A 267 -3.13 -7.97 17.32
CA GLY A 267 -4.46 -7.65 16.78
C GLY A 267 -4.57 -7.61 15.25
N ARG A 268 -3.44 -7.70 14.53
CA ARG A 268 -3.40 -7.67 13.06
C ARG A 268 -3.47 -9.08 12.45
N PRO A 269 -4.04 -9.26 11.24
CA PRO A 269 -4.07 -10.55 10.57
C PRO A 269 -2.67 -11.13 10.38
N ALA A 270 -2.51 -12.43 10.62
CA ALA A 270 -1.23 -13.13 10.51
C ALA A 270 -1.39 -14.51 9.86
N MET A 271 -0.35 -14.95 9.16
CA MET A 271 -0.19 -16.33 8.68
C MET A 271 1.23 -16.82 8.94
N VAL A 272 1.40 -18.14 8.85
CA VAL A 272 2.72 -18.79 8.82
C VAL A 272 2.88 -19.40 7.44
N ASP A 273 3.96 -19.08 6.75
CA ASP A 273 4.23 -19.65 5.43
C ASP A 273 4.74 -21.11 5.53
N PRO A 274 4.84 -21.85 4.42
CA PRO A 274 5.36 -23.22 4.44
C PRO A 274 6.80 -23.36 4.97
N GLY A 275 7.58 -22.27 4.97
CA GLY A 275 8.92 -22.20 5.54
C GLY A 275 8.95 -21.93 7.04
N GLY A 276 7.78 -21.77 7.67
CA GLY A 276 7.65 -21.49 9.10
C GLY A 276 7.83 -20.01 9.46
N MET A 277 7.97 -19.11 8.48
CA MET A 277 8.08 -17.68 8.74
C MET A 277 6.70 -17.09 9.02
N TRP A 278 6.62 -16.23 10.02
CA TRP A 278 5.42 -15.47 10.33
C TRP A 278 5.33 -14.26 9.41
N HIS A 279 4.13 -14.01 8.88
CA HIS A 279 3.79 -12.83 8.10
C HIS A 279 2.62 -12.12 8.78
N VAL A 280 2.82 -10.88 9.20
CA VAL A 280 1.79 -10.09 9.89
C VAL A 280 1.44 -8.84 9.10
N ARG A 281 0.17 -8.70 8.72
CA ARG A 281 -0.32 -7.60 7.89
C ARG A 281 -0.29 -6.28 8.63
N LEU A 282 0.57 -5.35 8.20
CA LEU A 282 0.70 -4.04 8.83
C LEU A 282 -0.45 -3.10 8.46
N ARG A 283 -0.98 -3.18 7.23
CA ARG A 283 -2.01 -2.25 6.75
C ARG A 283 -3.12 -2.96 5.98
N ASP A 284 -4.33 -2.43 6.04
CA ASP A 284 -5.48 -3.04 5.33
C ASP A 284 -5.56 -2.59 3.86
N ASP A 285 -4.98 -1.41 3.54
CA ASP A 285 -5.02 -0.80 2.21
C ASP A 285 -3.88 -1.26 1.29
N VAL A 286 -2.82 -1.87 1.82
CA VAL A 286 -1.66 -2.34 1.04
C VAL A 286 -1.12 -3.63 1.64
N PRO A 287 -0.73 -4.63 0.81
CA PRO A 287 -0.27 -5.92 1.29
C PRO A 287 1.18 -5.92 1.78
N LEU A 288 1.51 -5.02 2.70
CA LEU A 288 2.81 -4.98 3.38
C LEU A 288 2.75 -5.76 4.68
N ASP A 289 3.63 -6.75 4.79
CA ASP A 289 3.74 -7.61 5.96
C ASP A 289 5.06 -7.39 6.69
N LEU A 290 5.02 -7.50 8.01
CA LEU A 290 6.20 -7.75 8.84
C LEU A 290 6.48 -9.25 8.83
N VAL A 291 7.71 -9.63 8.46
CA VAL A 291 8.15 -11.01 8.34
C VAL A 291 9.26 -11.31 9.33
N MET A 292 9.09 -12.36 10.14
CA MET A 292 10.08 -12.80 11.13
C MET A 292 10.06 -14.32 11.31
N PRO A 293 11.17 -14.93 11.78
CA PRO A 293 11.21 -16.34 12.14
C PRO A 293 10.26 -16.66 13.32
N PRO A 294 9.88 -17.94 13.50
CA PRO A 294 9.10 -18.37 14.64
C PRO A 294 9.93 -18.30 15.93
N GLY A 295 9.26 -18.13 17.08
CA GLY A 295 9.90 -18.08 18.41
C GLY A 295 9.96 -16.69 19.04
N HIS A 296 9.70 -15.63 18.26
CA HIS A 296 9.81 -14.23 18.73
C HIS A 296 8.46 -13.49 18.76
N VAL A 297 7.37 -14.18 19.14
CA VAL A 297 5.99 -13.63 19.10
C VAL A 297 5.88 -12.32 19.88
N ASN A 298 6.45 -12.24 21.10
CA ASN A 298 6.38 -11.02 21.91
C ASN A 298 7.09 -9.82 21.24
N VAL A 299 8.21 -10.05 20.56
CA VAL A 299 8.92 -9.02 19.78
C VAL A 299 8.03 -8.57 18.62
N MET A 300 7.48 -9.53 17.89
CA MET A 300 6.59 -9.28 16.77
C MET A 300 5.35 -8.48 17.16
N GLU A 301 4.67 -8.82 18.25
CA GLU A 301 3.49 -8.10 18.73
C GLU A 301 3.79 -6.63 19.04
N ARG A 302 4.92 -6.35 19.70
CA ARG A 302 5.34 -4.99 20.03
C ARG A 302 5.73 -4.19 18.79
N LEU A 303 6.45 -4.81 17.85
CA LEU A 303 6.78 -4.19 16.57
C LEU A 303 5.52 -3.87 15.76
N VAL A 304 4.58 -4.81 15.67
CA VAL A 304 3.31 -4.61 14.97
C VAL A 304 2.55 -3.44 15.59
N LYS A 305 2.46 -3.36 16.93
CA LYS A 305 1.83 -2.22 17.59
C LYS A 305 2.51 -0.90 17.22
N ALA A 306 3.84 -0.81 17.31
CA ALA A 306 4.58 0.41 16.98
C ALA A 306 4.46 0.82 15.50
N LEU A 307 4.41 -0.16 14.58
CA LEU A 307 4.30 0.08 13.14
C LEU A 307 2.86 0.36 12.66
N THR A 308 1.86 0.11 13.50
CA THR A 308 0.43 0.30 13.15
C THR A 308 -0.26 1.38 13.96
N GLN A 309 0.45 2.03 14.89
CA GLN A 309 -0.02 3.21 15.61
C GLN A 309 -0.27 4.37 14.62
N LYS A 310 -1.47 4.94 14.73
CA LYS A 310 -1.91 6.16 14.07
C LYS A 310 -1.89 7.30 15.08
#